data_AF-A0A1G0ZNS2-F1
#
_entry.id   AF-A0A1G0ZNS2-F1
#
_cell.length_a   1.000
_cell.length_b   1.000
_cell.length_c   1.000
_cell.angle_alpha   90.00
_cell.angle_beta   90.00
_cell.angle_gamma   90.00
#
_symmetry.space_group_name_H-M   'P 1'
#
loop_
_entity.id
_entity.type
_entity.pdbx_description
1 polymer ?
#
loop_
_entity_poly.entity_id
_entity_poly.type
_entity_poly.pdbx_seq_one_letter_code
_entity_poly.pdbx_strand_id
1 'polypeptide(L)'
;MGSVTYRWFNRAMFTLCLAGWAWPVVCWLTSDALRLLLPACPSRVWLQIPCPLCGLTRAFMALYQGHWQTAVQHHPWAPIFAAILLAETLFRAVLSIHFHVLNESRLFTIRRLDGRVHAFLFAVYLAYAIIRFSSFAMAGVSGNP
;
A
#
# COMPACT_ATOMS: atom_id res chain seq x y z
N MET A 1 -14.80 24.59 11.39
CA MET A 1 -14.14 24.28 10.09
C MET A 1 -13.38 22.94 10.09
N GLY A 2 -12.81 22.47 11.20
CA GLY A 2 -11.98 21.24 11.20
C GLY A 2 -12.70 19.92 10.90
N SER A 3 -13.94 19.74 11.37
CA SER A 3 -14.70 18.48 11.21
C SER A 3 -15.21 18.23 9.78
N VAL A 4 -15.38 19.27 8.95
CA VAL A 4 -15.71 19.11 7.52
C VAL A 4 -14.48 18.68 6.72
N THR A 5 -13.33 19.33 6.93
CA THR A 5 -12.07 18.99 6.27
C THR A 5 -11.65 17.55 6.60
N TYR A 6 -11.80 17.14 7.87
CA TYR A 6 -11.45 15.78 8.27
C TYR A 6 -12.37 14.71 7.66
N ARG A 7 -13.66 15.00 7.43
CA ARG A 7 -14.56 14.10 6.69
C ARG A 7 -14.10 13.87 5.26
N TRP A 8 -13.75 14.94 4.55
CA TRP A 8 -13.23 14.83 3.18
C TRP A 8 -11.92 14.05 3.14
N PHE A 9 -11.00 14.33 4.07
CA PHE A 9 -9.75 13.58 4.20
C PHE A 9 -9.99 12.09 4.46
N ASN A 10 -10.85 11.73 5.42
CA ASN A 10 -11.16 10.34 5.72
C ASN A 10 -11.82 9.63 4.53
N ARG A 11 -12.76 10.30 3.82
CA ARG A 11 -13.39 9.75 2.61
C ARG A 11 -12.38 9.52 1.49
N ALA A 12 -11.51 10.50 1.22
CA ALA A 12 -10.49 10.39 0.18
C ALA A 12 -9.52 9.23 0.47
N MET A 13 -9.04 9.12 1.71
CA MET A 13 -8.16 8.01 2.07
C MET A 13 -8.88 6.65 2.06
N PHE A 14 -10.13 6.59 2.52
CA PHE A 14 -10.92 5.37 2.44
C PHE A 14 -11.10 4.91 0.99
N THR A 15 -11.38 5.83 0.06
CA THR A 15 -11.44 5.51 -1.38
C THR A 15 -10.10 5.03 -1.93
N LEU A 16 -8.97 5.59 -1.47
CA LEU A 16 -7.64 5.12 -1.87
C LEU A 16 -7.33 3.71 -1.34
N CYS A 17 -7.69 3.40 -0.09
CA CYS A 17 -7.54 2.05 0.47
C CYS A 17 -8.38 1.02 -0.32
N LEU A 18 -9.63 1.37 -0.65
CA LEU A 18 -10.49 0.52 -1.48
C LEU A 18 -9.91 0.31 -2.87
N ALA A 19 -9.37 1.35 -3.51
CA ALA A 19 -8.66 1.23 -4.78
C ALA A 19 -7.43 0.32 -4.65
N GLY A 20 -6.69 0.41 -3.54
CA GLY A 20 -5.55 -0.46 -3.23
C GLY A 20 -5.90 -1.94 -3.09
N TRP A 21 -7.09 -2.26 -2.58
CA TRP A 21 -7.62 -3.63 -2.53
C TRP A 21 -8.25 -4.09 -3.85
N ALA A 22 -8.96 -3.19 -4.54
CA ALA A 22 -9.61 -3.48 -5.82
C ALA A 22 -8.58 -3.72 -6.92
N TRP A 23 -7.44 -3.03 -6.90
CA TRP A 23 -6.42 -3.14 -7.94
C TRP A 23 -5.84 -4.56 -8.09
N PRO A 24 -5.38 -5.26 -7.02
CA PRO A 24 -5.00 -6.67 -7.09
C PRO A 24 -6.12 -7.59 -7.60
N VAL A 25 -7.36 -7.34 -7.21
CA VAL A 25 -8.53 -8.13 -7.64
C VAL A 25 -8.81 -7.90 -9.14
N VAL A 26 -8.73 -6.66 -9.62
CA VAL A 26 -8.85 -6.32 -11.04
C VAL A 26 -7.70 -6.94 -11.84
N CYS A 27 -6.45 -6.88 -11.35
CA CYS A 27 -5.32 -7.58 -11.96
C CYS A 27 -5.47 -9.11 -11.95
N TRP A 28 -6.20 -9.67 -10.99
CA TRP A 28 -6.51 -11.09 -10.95
C TRP A 28 -7.63 -11.47 -11.93
N LEU A 29 -8.68 -10.65 -12.03
CA LEU A 29 -9.80 -10.84 -12.95
C LEU A 29 -9.44 -10.56 -14.41
N THR A 30 -8.42 -9.75 -14.67
CA THR A 30 -7.94 -9.47 -16.03
C THR A 30 -6.99 -10.58 -16.50
N SER A 31 -7.42 -11.28 -17.57
CA SER A 31 -6.78 -12.46 -18.18
C SER A 31 -5.38 -12.21 -18.77
N ASP A 32 -4.63 -13.29 -19.05
CA ASP A 32 -3.27 -13.33 -19.62
C ASP A 32 -3.01 -12.38 -20.81
N ALA A 33 -4.03 -12.07 -21.60
CA ALA A 33 -3.96 -11.11 -22.72
C ALA A 33 -3.58 -9.68 -22.28
N LEU A 34 -3.95 -9.26 -21.06
CA LEU A 34 -3.58 -7.96 -20.51
C LEU A 34 -2.23 -8.00 -19.75
N ARG A 35 -1.66 -9.17 -19.43
CA ARG A 35 -0.30 -9.28 -18.87
C ARG A 35 0.79 -8.89 -19.88
N LEU A 36 0.48 -8.94 -21.17
CA LEU A 36 1.31 -8.46 -22.27
C LEU A 36 1.22 -6.94 -22.47
N LEU A 37 0.07 -6.32 -22.17
CA LEU A 37 -0.16 -4.86 -22.29
C LEU A 37 0.15 -4.09 -20.99
N LEU A 38 -0.17 -4.69 -19.84
CA LEU A 38 0.17 -4.24 -18.49
C LEU A 38 1.04 -5.33 -17.85
N PRO A 39 2.37 -5.23 -18.00
CA PRO A 39 3.28 -6.09 -17.26
C PRO A 39 2.94 -6.00 -15.78
N ALA A 40 3.02 -7.11 -15.03
CA ALA A 40 2.82 -7.14 -13.58
C ALA A 40 3.66 -6.10 -12.82
N CYS A 41 4.66 -5.49 -13.47
CA CYS A 41 5.23 -4.22 -13.10
C CYS A 41 5.63 -3.39 -14.35
N PRO A 42 4.89 -2.31 -14.70
CA PRO A 42 5.21 -1.47 -15.86
C PRO A 42 6.61 -0.87 -15.80
N SER A 43 7.10 -0.58 -14.59
CA SER A 43 8.44 -0.04 -14.36
C SER A 43 9.57 -1.01 -14.73
N ARG A 44 9.37 -2.33 -14.65
CA ARG A 44 10.41 -3.29 -15.06
C ARG A 44 10.59 -3.31 -16.58
N VAL A 45 9.51 -3.06 -17.32
CA VAL A 45 9.51 -3.03 -18.79
C VAL A 45 9.91 -1.65 -19.32
N TRP A 46 9.45 -0.57 -18.70
CA TRP A 46 9.70 0.79 -19.16
C TRP A 46 10.96 1.43 -18.59
N LEU A 47 11.33 1.12 -17.34
CA LEU A 47 12.45 1.76 -16.66
C LEU A 47 13.66 0.83 -16.51
N GLN A 48 13.55 -0.48 -16.81
CA GLN A 48 14.57 -1.51 -16.52
C GLN A 48 15.08 -1.52 -15.05
N ILE A 49 14.49 -0.72 -14.17
CA ILE A 49 14.84 -0.58 -12.77
C ILE A 49 13.89 -1.45 -11.94
N PRO A 50 14.39 -2.26 -10.98
CA PRO A 50 13.55 -3.01 -10.07
C PRO A 50 12.82 -2.06 -9.09
N CYS A 51 11.53 -1.81 -9.35
CA CYS A 51 10.69 -0.96 -8.49
C CYS A 51 10.49 -1.57 -7.09
N PRO A 52 10.51 -0.77 -6.00
CA PRO A 52 10.34 -1.25 -4.64
C PRO A 52 8.98 -1.91 -4.34
N LEU A 53 7.96 -1.69 -5.20
CA LEU A 53 6.62 -2.29 -5.09
C LEU A 53 6.40 -3.47 -6.05
N CYS A 54 7.34 -3.81 -6.93
CA CYS A 54 7.09 -4.73 -8.05
C CYS A 54 6.72 -6.17 -7.65
N GLY A 55 7.11 -6.61 -6.45
CA GLY A 55 6.74 -7.90 -5.88
C GLY A 55 5.49 -7.86 -5.00
N LEU A 56 5.04 -6.66 -4.60
CA LEU A 56 3.95 -6.48 -3.64
C LEU A 56 2.62 -6.90 -4.26
N THR A 57 2.31 -6.44 -5.47
CA THR A 57 1.07 -6.79 -6.20
C THR A 57 0.98 -8.30 -6.46
N ARG A 58 2.11 -8.95 -6.76
CA ARG A 58 2.20 -10.40 -6.97
C ARG A 58 2.04 -11.18 -5.67
N ALA A 59 2.65 -10.70 -4.59
CA ALA A 59 2.49 -11.28 -3.27
C ALA A 59 1.06 -11.10 -2.73
N PHE A 60 0.42 -9.96 -3.01
CA PHE A 60 -1.00 -9.74 -2.71
C PHE A 60 -1.91 -10.69 -3.47
N MET A 61 -1.67 -10.89 -4.78
CA MET A 61 -2.42 -11.89 -5.55
C MET A 61 -2.22 -13.31 -4.99
N ALA A 62 -1.00 -13.67 -4.61
CA ALA A 62 -0.72 -14.96 -3.96
C ALA A 62 -1.43 -15.09 -2.60
N LEU A 63 -1.49 -14.02 -1.80
CA LEU A 63 -2.28 -13.98 -0.55
C LEU A 63 -3.77 -14.18 -0.82
N TYR A 64 -4.32 -13.49 -1.83
CA TYR A 64 -5.72 -13.64 -2.22
C TYR A 64 -6.09 -15.05 -2.68
N GLN A 65 -5.14 -15.77 -3.27
CA GLN A 65 -5.30 -17.16 -3.68
C GLN A 65 -5.10 -18.16 -2.53
N GLY A 66 -4.76 -17.69 -1.32
CA GLY A 66 -4.43 -18.55 -0.18
C GLY A 66 -3.01 -19.15 -0.22
N HIS A 67 -2.17 -18.74 -1.18
CA HIS A 67 -0.78 -19.19 -1.33
C HIS A 67 0.19 -18.36 -0.48
N TRP A 68 0.08 -18.49 0.85
CA TRP A 68 0.89 -17.73 1.82
C TRP A 68 2.41 -17.90 1.64
N GLN A 69 2.88 -19.11 1.34
CA GLN A 69 4.30 -19.38 1.12
C GLN A 69 4.82 -18.64 -0.11
N THR A 70 4.08 -18.69 -1.22
CA THR A 70 4.44 -18.00 -2.47
C THR A 70 4.41 -16.48 -2.29
N ALA A 71 3.50 -15.95 -1.46
CA ALA A 71 3.47 -14.54 -1.12
C ALA A 71 4.72 -14.09 -0.35
N VAL A 72 5.14 -14.85 0.67
CA VAL A 72 6.33 -14.55 1.48
C VAL A 72 7.61 -14.67 0.64
N GLN A 73 7.66 -15.63 -0.29
CA GLN A 73 8.77 -15.78 -1.24
C GLN A 73 8.88 -14.57 -2.18
N HIS A 74 7.76 -13.98 -2.59
CA HIS A 74 7.77 -12.79 -3.44
C HIS A 74 8.10 -11.51 -2.68
N HIS A 75 7.57 -11.35 -1.46
CA HIS A 75 7.93 -10.24 -0.60
C HIS A 75 7.64 -10.61 0.86
N PRO A 76 8.67 -10.74 1.71
CA PRO A 76 8.46 -11.19 3.09
C PRO A 76 7.56 -10.26 3.90
N TRP A 77 7.46 -8.98 3.50
CA TRP A 77 6.62 -7.99 4.18
C TRP A 77 5.21 -7.87 3.58
N ALA A 78 4.89 -8.59 2.50
CA ALA A 78 3.56 -8.55 1.90
C ALA A 78 2.41 -8.82 2.89
N PRO A 79 2.46 -9.85 3.76
CA PRO A 79 1.40 -10.08 4.74
C PRO A 79 1.28 -8.92 5.74
N ILE A 80 2.39 -8.27 6.10
CA ILE A 80 2.39 -7.10 6.99
C ILE A 80 1.72 -5.92 6.30
N PHE A 81 2.09 -5.61 5.06
CA PHE A 81 1.46 -4.55 4.29
C PHE A 81 -0.04 -4.82 4.05
N ALA A 82 -0.42 -6.07 3.80
CA ALA A 82 -1.81 -6.48 3.68
C ALA A 82 -2.60 -6.26 4.98
N ALA A 83 -2.01 -6.63 6.12
CA ALA A 83 -2.62 -6.43 7.43
C ALA A 83 -2.78 -4.93 7.76
N ILE A 84 -1.78 -4.10 7.45
CA ILE A 84 -1.84 -2.64 7.64
C ILE A 84 -2.95 -2.05 6.77
N LEU A 85 -3.00 -2.41 5.49
CA LEU A 85 -4.02 -1.91 4.57
C LEU A 85 -5.43 -2.32 5.02
N LEU A 86 -5.59 -3.54 5.56
CA LEU A 86 -6.86 -4.03 6.09
C LEU A 86 -7.27 -3.24 7.32
N ALA A 87 -6.35 -3.10 8.28
CA ALA A 87 -6.57 -2.38 9.52
C ALA A 87 -6.95 -0.92 9.27
N GLU A 88 -6.26 -0.22 8.34
CA GLU A 88 -6.64 1.13 7.96
C GLU A 88 -8.04 1.19 7.33
N THR A 89 -8.34 0.26 6.42
CA THR A 89 -9.65 0.23 5.74
C THR A 89 -10.79 0.07 6.76
N LEU A 90 -10.63 -0.87 7.70
CA LEU A 90 -11.61 -1.11 8.77
C LEU A 90 -11.71 0.09 9.71
N PHE A 91 -10.58 0.65 10.14
CA PHE A 91 -10.57 1.81 11.03
C PHE A 91 -11.30 3.00 10.40
N ARG A 92 -11.05 3.30 9.12
CA ARG A 92 -11.71 4.38 8.37
C ARG A 92 -13.18 4.12 8.13
N ALA A 93 -13.58 2.87 7.88
CA ALA A 93 -14.97 2.46 7.74
C ALA A 93 -15.74 2.66 9.06
N VAL A 94 -15.15 2.25 10.18
CA VAL A 94 -15.73 2.51 11.52
C VAL A 94 -15.84 4.00 11.78
N LEU A 95 -14.80 4.77 11.44
CA LEU A 95 -14.80 6.22 11.62
C LEU A 95 -15.85 6.93 10.77
N SER A 96 -16.13 6.44 9.55
CA SER A 96 -17.13 7.02 8.66
C SER A 96 -18.55 6.79 9.17
N ILE A 97 -18.82 5.62 9.77
CA ILE A 97 -20.10 5.28 10.39
C ILE A 97 -20.31 6.07 11.69
N HIS A 98 -19.30 6.10 12.56
CA HIS A 98 -19.40 6.75 13.87
C HIS A 98 -19.18 8.26 13.85
N PHE A 99 -18.92 8.87 12.68
CA PHE A 99 -18.64 10.30 12.57
C PHE A 99 -19.72 11.17 13.22
N HIS A 100 -20.99 10.77 13.09
CA HIS A 100 -22.14 11.50 13.64
C HIS A 100 -22.22 11.46 15.17
N VAL A 101 -21.56 10.49 15.81
CA VAL A 101 -21.58 10.26 17.27
C VAL A 101 -20.33 10.83 17.95
N LEU A 102 -19.28 11.15 17.19
CA LEU A 102 -18.01 11.62 17.75
C LEU A 102 -18.06 13.11 18.10
N ASN A 103 -17.70 13.43 19.35
CA ASN A 103 -17.50 14.81 19.80
C ASN A 103 -16.27 15.46 19.14
N GLU A 104 -16.29 16.79 19.00
CA GLU A 104 -15.18 17.58 18.43
C GLU A 104 -13.83 17.36 19.16
N SER A 105 -13.86 17.12 20.49
CA SER A 105 -12.65 16.81 21.28
C SER A 105 -12.02 15.47 20.90
N ARG A 106 -12.82 14.43 20.64
CA ARG A 106 -12.36 13.11 20.19
C ARG A 106 -11.81 13.20 18.77
N LEU A 107 -12.50 13.93 17.90
CA LEU A 107 -12.07 14.20 16.52
C LEU A 107 -10.70 14.87 16.48
N PHE A 108 -10.43 15.81 17.39
CA PHE A 108 -9.12 16.47 17.46
C PHE A 108 -7.98 15.48 17.81
N THR A 109 -8.18 14.65 18.84
CA THR A 109 -7.21 13.63 19.23
C THR A 109 -6.98 12.61 18.13
N ILE A 110 -8.06 12.11 17.51
CA ILE A 110 -8.00 11.17 16.40
C ILE A 110 -7.22 11.80 15.24
N ARG A 111 -7.55 13.03 14.81
CA ARG A 111 -6.84 13.72 13.73
C ARG A 111 -5.34 13.86 14.02
N ARG A 112 -4.96 14.17 15.26
CA ARG A 112 -3.56 14.31 15.65
C ARG A 112 -2.82 12.98 15.62
N LEU A 113 -3.45 11.91 16.10
CA LEU A 113 -2.90 10.56 16.06
C LEU A 113 -2.79 10.06 14.61
N ASP A 114 -3.84 10.27 13.81
CA ASP A 114 -3.92 9.90 12.40
C ASP A 114 -2.76 10.54 11.62
N GLY A 115 -2.54 11.86 11.78
CA GLY A 115 -1.41 12.54 11.16
C GLY A 115 -0.04 11.99 11.59
N ARG A 116 0.11 11.59 12.86
CA ARG A 116 1.36 10.97 13.35
C ARG A 116 1.59 9.57 12.78
N VAL A 117 0.54 8.75 12.70
CA VAL A 117 0.60 7.41 12.12
C VAL A 117 0.97 7.51 10.64
N HIS A 118 0.34 8.41 9.88
CA HIS A 118 0.65 8.61 8.47
C HIS A 118 2.07 9.13 8.24
N ALA A 119 2.52 10.10 9.05
CA ALA A 119 3.89 10.59 8.99
C ALA A 119 4.90 9.46 9.29
N PHE A 120 4.60 8.61 10.27
CA PHE A 120 5.44 7.45 10.60
C PHE A 120 5.45 6.42 9.46
N LEU A 121 4.30 6.04 8.92
CA LEU A 121 4.20 5.12 7.78
C LEU A 121 4.94 5.66 6.56
N PHE A 122 4.82 6.96 6.28
CA PHE A 122 5.55 7.63 5.20
C PHE A 122 7.06 7.62 5.43
N ALA A 123 7.51 7.88 6.65
CA ALA A 123 8.93 7.82 7.01
C ALA A 123 9.50 6.39 6.88
N VAL A 124 8.75 5.38 7.36
CA VAL A 124 9.12 3.97 7.20
C VAL A 124 9.18 3.58 5.72
N TYR A 125 8.21 4.03 4.92
CA TYR A 125 8.21 3.80 3.48
C TYR A 125 9.41 4.46 2.79
N LEU A 126 9.73 5.72 3.12
CA LEU A 126 10.91 6.41 2.62
C LEU A 126 12.20 5.69 3.01
N ALA A 127 12.34 5.28 4.27
CA ALA A 127 13.49 4.53 4.74
C ALA A 127 13.64 3.20 3.98
N TYR A 128 12.54 2.47 3.79
CA TYR A 128 12.53 1.25 2.98
C TYR A 128 12.92 1.52 1.53
N ALA A 129 12.37 2.56 0.91
CA ALA A 129 12.70 2.96 -0.46
C ALA A 129 14.18 3.32 -0.60
N ILE A 130 14.76 4.04 0.36
CA ILE A 130 16.18 4.41 0.40
C ILE A 130 17.05 3.17 0.57
N ILE A 131 16.77 2.31 1.55
CA ILE A 131 17.54 1.06 1.80
C ILE A 131 17.50 0.17 0.56
N ARG A 132 16.35 0.04 -0.09
CA ARG A 132 16.22 -0.82 -1.25
C ARG A 132 16.91 -0.22 -2.47
N PHE A 133 16.80 1.10 -2.68
CA PHE A 133 17.50 1.81 -3.74
C PHE A 133 19.02 1.75 -3.56
N SER A 134 19.53 1.92 -2.33
CA SER A 134 20.95 1.79 -2.03
C SER A 134 21.45 0.36 -2.18
N SER A 135 20.64 -0.64 -1.82
CA SER A 135 20.96 -2.06 -2.07
C SER A 135 21.13 -2.36 -3.57
N PHE A 136 20.33 -1.72 -4.44
CA PHE A 136 20.50 -1.84 -5.89
C PHE A 136 21.71 -1.06 -6.42
N ALA A 137 21.96 0.13 -5.89
CA ALA A 137 23.16 0.89 -6.22
C ALA A 137 24.43 0.09 -5.88
N MET A 138 24.46 -0.60 -4.72
CA MET A 138 25.58 -1.47 -4.32
C MET A 138 25.70 -2.72 -5.20
N ALA A 139 24.58 -3.35 -5.59
CA ALA A 139 24.60 -4.50 -6.49
C ALA A 139 25.11 -4.14 -7.91
N GLY A 140 24.74 -2.96 -8.42
CA GLY A 140 25.25 -2.44 -9.70
C GLY A 140 26.74 -2.10 -9.68
N VAL A 141 27.30 -1.73 -8.51
CA VAL A 141 28.75 -1.52 -8.34
C VAL A 141 29.53 -2.84 -8.27
N SER A 142 28.91 -3.94 -7.79
CA SER A 142 29.55 -5.27 -7.75
C SER A 142 29.51 -6.05 -9.07
N GLY A 143 28.74 -5.58 -10.05
CA GLY A 143 28.61 -6.16 -11.38
C GLY A 143 29.38 -5.38 -12.44
N ASN A 144 30.70 -5.29 -12.29
CA ASN A 144 31.58 -4.89 -13.38
C ASN A 144 32.46 -6.11 -13.75
N PRO A 145 32.38 -6.66 -14.97
CA PRO A 145 33.47 -7.47 -15.51
C PRO A 145 34.74 -6.62 -15.68
#